data_AF-B4UCG2-F1
#
_entry.id   AF-B4UCG2-F1
#
_cell.length_a   1.000
_cell.length_b   1.000
_cell.length_c   1.000
_cell.angle_alpha   90.00
_cell.angle_beta   90.00
_cell.angle_gamma   90.00
#
_symmetry.space_group_name_H-M   'P 1'
#
loop_
_entity.id
_entity.type
_entity.pdbx_description
1 polymer ?
#
loop_
_entity_poly.entity_id
_entity_poly.type
_entity_poly.pdbx_seq_one_letter_code
_entity_poly.pdbx_strand_id
1 'polypeptide(L)'
;MDLLEILVVAGGVAAIAWVNWYFFLAEKRKGASEAKVGAAGVQQAVIRVEGGYSPSRVRLRAGQPARLVFDRREESSCSEEVVIPEFGVRRFLPAHERTTVDLPAAKAGTYEFTCGMSMLRGSLVVEDAR
;
A
#
# COMPACT_ATOMS: atom_id res chain seq x y z
N MET A 1 -30.79 18.53 -37.46
CA MET A 1 -30.81 17.76 -36.20
C MET A 1 -31.91 18.31 -35.34
N ASP A 2 -32.87 17.46 -35.02
CA ASP A 2 -33.97 17.81 -34.14
C ASP A 2 -33.47 18.07 -32.72
N LEU A 3 -34.14 18.99 -32.00
CA LEU A 3 -33.80 19.33 -30.61
C LEU A 3 -33.78 18.09 -29.70
N LEU A 4 -34.64 17.12 -30.00
CA LEU A 4 -34.73 15.85 -29.29
C LEU A 4 -33.45 15.02 -29.45
N GLU A 5 -32.87 14.96 -30.66
CA GLU A 5 -31.64 14.20 -30.91
C GLU A 5 -30.44 14.82 -30.16
N ILE A 6 -30.35 16.15 -30.14
CA ILE A 6 -29.28 16.88 -29.44
C ILE A 6 -29.33 16.58 -27.94
N LEU A 7 -30.53 16.54 -27.33
CA LEU A 7 -30.70 16.22 -25.92
C LEU A 7 -30.31 14.76 -25.60
N VAL A 8 -30.66 13.81 -26.47
CA VAL A 8 -30.30 12.40 -26.28
C VAL A 8 -28.80 12.20 -26.36
N VAL A 9 -28.13 12.81 -27.35
CA VAL A 9 -26.67 12.72 -27.51
C VAL A 9 -25.95 13.38 -26.33
N ALA A 10 -26.38 14.58 -25.92
CA ALA A 10 -25.78 15.29 -24.79
C ALA A 10 -25.94 14.49 -23.48
N GLY A 11 -27.10 13.88 -23.26
CA GLY A 11 -27.35 13.01 -22.10
C GLY A 11 -26.43 11.78 -22.09
N GLY A 12 -26.24 11.14 -23.26
CA GLY A 12 -25.33 10.01 -23.40
C GLY A 12 -23.88 10.38 -23.08
N VAL A 13 -23.38 11.50 -23.62
CA VAL A 13 -22.02 11.98 -23.35
C VAL A 13 -21.83 12.33 -21.87
N ALA A 14 -22.82 12.97 -21.24
CA ALA A 14 -22.78 13.29 -19.81
C ALA A 14 -22.74 12.02 -18.94
N ALA A 15 -23.53 11.00 -19.26
CA ALA A 15 -23.53 9.73 -18.55
C ALA A 15 -22.19 8.99 -18.70
N ILE A 16 -21.62 8.97 -19.91
CA ILE A 16 -20.30 8.36 -20.18
C ILE A 16 -19.20 9.10 -19.41
N ALA A 17 -19.23 10.44 -19.40
CA ALA A 17 -18.29 11.24 -18.64
C ALA A 17 -18.42 10.97 -17.12
N TRP A 18 -19.65 10.83 -16.62
CA TRP A 18 -19.92 10.54 -15.21
C TRP A 18 -19.40 9.16 -14.78
N VAL A 19 -19.68 8.13 -15.59
CA VAL A 19 -19.22 6.76 -15.31
C VAL A 19 -17.70 6.68 -15.35
N ASN A 20 -17.07 7.27 -16.37
CA ASN A 20 -15.61 7.32 -16.45
C ASN A 20 -15.00 8.10 -15.27
N TRP A 21 -15.58 9.25 -14.90
CA TRP A 21 -15.13 10.00 -13.74
C TRP A 21 -15.24 9.16 -12.46
N TYR A 22 -16.38 8.52 -12.21
CA TYR A 22 -16.58 7.69 -11.03
C TYR A 22 -15.54 6.56 -10.94
N PHE A 23 -15.31 5.86 -12.05
CA PHE A 23 -14.37 4.74 -12.09
C PHE A 23 -12.91 5.20 -11.92
N PHE A 24 -12.46 6.21 -12.69
CA PHE A 24 -11.08 6.72 -12.61
C PHE A 24 -10.77 7.46 -11.30
N LEU A 25 -11.74 8.17 -10.70
CA LEU A 25 -11.55 8.82 -9.40
C LEU A 25 -11.56 7.80 -8.25
N ALA A 26 -12.35 6.72 -8.35
CA ALA A 26 -12.33 5.61 -7.40
C ALA A 26 -11.04 4.79 -7.51
N GLU A 27 -10.50 4.57 -8.71
CA GLU A 27 -9.23 3.89 -8.93
C GLU A 27 -8.05 4.65 -8.31
N LYS A 28 -8.03 5.99 -8.41
CA LYS A 28 -6.95 6.81 -7.82
C LYS A 28 -6.86 6.69 -6.29
N ARG A 29 -7.90 6.22 -5.60
CA ARG A 29 -7.86 5.89 -4.16
C ARG A 29 -7.14 4.57 -3.86
N LYS A 30 -6.87 3.72 -4.87
CA LYS A 30 -6.04 2.51 -4.77
C LYS A 30 -4.57 2.76 -5.12
N GLY A 31 -4.16 4.03 -5.24
CA GLY A 31 -2.76 4.43 -5.39
C GLY A 31 -2.03 4.37 -4.05
N ALA A 32 -0.82 3.80 -4.07
CA ALA A 32 0.05 3.53 -2.92
C ALA A 32 -0.08 4.54 -1.76
N SER A 33 -0.33 4.04 -0.55
CA SER A 33 -0.28 4.86 0.66
C SER A 33 1.14 5.36 0.86
N GLU A 34 1.35 6.67 0.71
CA GLU A 34 2.54 7.33 1.23
C GLU A 34 2.60 7.12 2.75
N ALA A 35 3.75 6.65 3.25
CA ALA A 35 3.96 6.58 4.69
C ALA A 35 3.84 8.00 5.28
N LYS A 36 2.95 8.18 6.25
CA LYS A 36 2.86 9.45 6.98
C LYS A 36 4.13 9.59 7.83
N VAL A 37 4.88 10.65 7.60
CA VAL A 37 6.01 11.03 8.45
C VAL A 37 5.42 11.40 9.82
N GLY A 38 5.72 10.63 10.86
CA GLY A 38 5.33 10.95 12.23
C GLY A 38 6.14 12.13 12.76
N ALA A 39 5.61 12.82 13.77
CA ALA A 39 6.17 14.04 14.38
C ALA A 39 7.59 13.92 14.99
N ALA A 40 8.23 12.74 14.92
CA ALA A 40 9.55 12.46 15.49
C ALA A 40 10.65 12.15 14.44
N GLY A 41 10.40 12.42 13.14
CA GLY A 41 11.37 12.11 12.08
C GLY A 41 11.48 10.62 11.74
N VAL A 42 10.61 9.79 12.32
CA VAL A 42 10.46 8.36 12.01
C VAL A 42 9.22 8.21 11.14
N GLN A 43 9.38 7.53 10.01
CA GLN A 43 8.28 7.28 9.08
C GLN A 43 7.44 6.14 9.59
N GLN A 44 6.11 6.26 9.55
CA GLN A 44 5.24 5.17 9.97
C GLN A 44 4.36 4.72 8.81
N ALA A 45 4.41 3.43 8.49
CA ALA A 45 3.54 2.81 7.51
C ALA A 45 2.73 1.69 8.17
N VAL A 46 1.41 1.70 7.97
CA VAL A 46 0.53 0.65 8.44
C VAL A 46 0.19 -0.27 7.27
N ILE A 47 0.44 -1.56 7.43
CA ILE A 47 0.24 -2.60 6.43
C ILE A 47 -0.79 -3.57 7.01
N ARG A 48 -1.95 -3.67 6.40
CA ARG A 48 -2.96 -4.67 6.74
C ARG A 48 -2.58 -6.01 6.10
N VAL A 49 -2.69 -7.08 6.87
CA VAL A 49 -2.48 -8.44 6.39
C VAL A 49 -3.83 -9.17 6.44
N GLU A 50 -4.40 -9.39 5.26
CA GLU A 50 -5.69 -10.07 5.06
C GLU A 50 -5.72 -10.72 3.66
N GLY A 51 -5.31 -11.98 3.55
CA GLY A 51 -5.12 -12.69 2.27
C GLY A 51 -3.99 -12.13 1.40
N GLY A 52 -3.18 -11.23 1.95
CA GLY A 52 -2.18 -10.43 1.25
C GLY A 52 -1.79 -9.17 2.02
N TYR A 53 -0.81 -8.43 1.49
CA TYR A 53 -0.37 -7.16 2.09
C TYR A 53 -1.07 -5.98 1.44
N SER A 54 -1.76 -5.18 2.25
CA SER A 54 -2.45 -3.97 1.81
C SER A 54 -2.01 -2.76 2.63
N PRO A 55 -1.34 -1.77 2.02
CA PRO A 55 -0.97 -1.69 0.62
C PRO A 55 0.16 -2.69 0.26
N SER A 56 0.14 -3.18 -0.98
CA SER A 56 1.22 -4.03 -1.51
C SER A 56 2.48 -3.25 -1.83
N ARG A 57 2.36 -1.92 -1.98
CA ARG A 57 3.46 -0.98 -2.17
C ARG A 57 3.44 0.09 -1.10
N VAL A 58 4.52 0.16 -0.32
CA VAL A 58 4.74 1.16 0.73
C VAL A 58 5.86 2.08 0.28
N ARG A 59 5.61 3.40 0.26
CA ARG A 59 6.65 4.39 -0.06
C ARG A 59 7.27 4.95 1.22
N LEU A 60 8.59 4.94 1.28
CA LEU A 60 9.41 5.48 2.36
C LEU A 60 10.42 6.49 1.79
N ARG A 61 10.94 7.39 2.63
CA ARG A 61 12.05 8.30 2.22
C ARG A 61 13.39 7.75 2.66
N ALA A 62 14.37 7.84 1.77
CA ALA A 62 15.75 7.43 2.03
C ALA A 62 16.37 8.19 3.21
N GLY A 63 17.28 7.53 3.93
CA GLY A 63 18.07 8.16 5.00
C GLY A 63 17.33 8.40 6.32
N GLN A 64 16.07 7.97 6.45
CA GLN A 64 15.31 8.07 7.70
C GLN A 64 14.89 6.68 8.20
N PRO A 65 14.86 6.45 9.52
CA PRO A 65 14.32 5.23 10.09
C PRO A 65 12.81 5.14 9.82
N ALA A 66 12.35 3.90 9.58
CA ALA A 66 10.95 3.63 9.29
C ALA A 66 10.38 2.59 10.25
N ARG A 67 9.12 2.75 10.60
CA ARG A 67 8.36 1.86 11.47
C ARG A 67 7.20 1.29 10.68
N LEU A 68 7.26 -0.01 10.41
CA LEU A 68 6.20 -0.74 9.75
C LEU A 68 5.29 -1.37 10.81
N VAL A 69 4.01 -1.07 10.77
CA VAL A 69 3.01 -1.68 11.64
C VAL A 69 2.19 -2.64 10.81
N PHE A 70 2.37 -3.94 11.05
CA PHE A 70 1.60 -5.00 10.43
C PHE A 70 0.35 -5.27 11.26
N ASP A 71 -0.83 -4.99 10.72
CA ASP A 71 -2.15 -5.26 11.31
C ASP A 71 -2.68 -6.56 10.70
N ARG A 72 -2.39 -7.69 11.35
CA ARG A 72 -2.83 -9.01 10.87
C ARG A 72 -4.28 -9.24 11.28
N ARG A 73 -5.19 -9.39 10.31
CA ARG A 73 -6.64 -9.57 10.54
C ARG A 73 -7.14 -10.95 10.11
N GLU A 74 -6.22 -11.90 10.01
CA GLU A 74 -6.46 -13.26 9.54
C GLU A 74 -5.70 -14.26 10.41
N GLU A 75 -6.09 -15.53 10.30
CA GLU A 75 -5.48 -16.64 11.04
C GLU A 75 -4.71 -17.61 10.13
N SER A 76 -4.55 -17.31 8.83
CA SER A 76 -3.89 -18.22 7.90
C SER A 76 -2.41 -18.39 8.24
N SER A 77 -1.92 -19.63 8.31
CA SER A 77 -0.50 -19.93 8.58
C SER A 77 0.47 -19.24 7.61
N CYS A 78 0.03 -18.96 6.38
CA CYS A 78 0.83 -18.23 5.39
C CYS A 78 1.23 -16.81 5.83
N SER A 79 0.45 -16.16 6.69
CA SER A 79 0.70 -14.78 7.14
C SER A 79 1.28 -14.69 8.56
N GLU A 80 1.69 -15.82 9.14
CA GLU A 80 2.19 -15.88 10.53
C GLU A 80 3.56 -15.24 10.73
N GLU A 81 4.27 -14.96 9.65
CA GLU A 81 5.59 -14.38 9.69
C GLU A 81 5.82 -13.42 8.53
N VAL A 82 6.56 -12.34 8.80
CA VAL A 82 7.09 -11.45 7.77
C VAL A 82 8.62 -11.55 7.72
N VAL A 83 9.13 -11.61 6.51
CA VAL A 83 10.55 -11.70 6.18
C VAL A 83 10.91 -10.54 5.27
N ILE A 84 11.95 -9.79 5.64
CA ILE A 84 12.51 -8.71 4.84
C ILE A 84 14.00 -9.04 4.65
N PRO A 85 14.36 -9.77 3.59
CA PRO A 85 15.69 -10.36 3.42
C PRO A 85 16.80 -9.32 3.40
N GLU A 86 16.53 -8.19 2.74
CA GLU A 86 17.46 -7.07 2.58
C GLU A 86 17.88 -6.42 3.90
N PHE A 87 17.04 -6.51 4.93
CA PHE A 87 17.35 -6.02 6.28
C PHE A 87 17.61 -7.15 7.28
N GLY A 88 17.57 -8.43 6.83
CA GLY A 88 17.70 -9.60 7.70
C GLY A 88 16.61 -9.69 8.77
N VAL A 89 15.44 -9.07 8.52
CA VAL A 89 14.36 -9.01 9.51
C VAL A 89 13.42 -10.19 9.32
N ARG A 90 13.19 -10.94 10.39
CA ARG A 90 12.21 -12.03 10.44
C ARG A 90 11.40 -11.88 11.72
N ARG A 91 10.09 -11.68 11.60
CA ARG A 91 9.20 -11.39 12.73
C ARG A 91 7.91 -12.17 12.64
N PHE A 92 7.55 -12.81 13.74
CA PHE A 92 6.27 -13.47 13.92
C PHE A 92 5.16 -12.42 14.06
N LEU A 93 4.04 -12.65 13.38
CA LEU A 93 2.85 -11.82 13.35
C LEU A 93 1.71 -12.62 13.98
N PRO A 94 1.37 -12.42 15.26
CA PRO A 94 0.23 -13.11 15.88
C PRO A 94 -1.08 -12.75 15.17
N ALA A 95 -2.03 -13.68 15.13
CA ALA A 95 -3.32 -13.45 14.50
C ALA A 95 -4.11 -12.37 15.26
N HIS A 96 -4.83 -11.52 14.53
CA HIS A 96 -5.63 -10.41 15.09
C HIS A 96 -4.84 -9.38 15.91
N GLU A 97 -3.52 -9.33 15.74
CA GLU A 97 -2.65 -8.39 16.45
C GLU A 97 -1.90 -7.43 15.52
N ARG A 98 -1.42 -6.34 16.13
CA ARG A 98 -0.55 -5.37 15.48
C ARG A 98 0.88 -5.57 15.92
N THR A 99 1.73 -5.99 14.99
CA THR A 99 3.16 -6.13 15.24
C THR A 99 3.90 -4.96 14.61
N THR A 100 4.77 -4.35 15.41
CA THR A 100 5.62 -3.24 14.94
C THR A 100 7.01 -3.76 14.60
N VAL A 101 7.50 -3.36 13.44
CA VAL A 101 8.83 -3.69 12.92
C VAL A 101 9.55 -2.39 12.62
N ASP A 102 10.58 -2.09 13.42
CA ASP A 102 11.45 -0.95 13.17
C ASP A 102 12.53 -1.35 12.14
N LEU A 103 12.64 -0.56 11.10
CA LEU A 103 13.64 -0.66 10.05
C LEU A 103 14.68 0.46 10.20
N PRO A 104 15.97 0.15 10.02
CA PRO A 104 17.01 1.17 9.98
C PRO A 104 16.85 2.06 8.75
N ALA A 105 17.58 3.18 8.72
CA ALA A 105 17.61 4.07 7.58
C ALA A 105 18.10 3.33 6.32
N ALA A 106 17.20 3.15 5.36
CA ALA A 106 17.48 2.48 4.09
C ALA A 106 18.01 3.45 3.02
N LYS A 107 18.74 2.91 2.05
CA LYS A 107 19.14 3.65 0.84
C LYS A 107 17.96 3.73 -0.13
N ALA A 108 18.02 4.66 -1.07
CA ALA A 108 17.03 4.73 -2.14
C ALA A 108 17.07 3.44 -2.97
N GLY A 109 15.91 2.82 -3.18
CA GLY A 109 15.79 1.52 -3.82
C GLY A 109 14.44 0.85 -3.55
N THR A 110 14.19 -0.27 -4.24
CA THR A 110 13.01 -1.10 -4.02
C THR A 110 13.42 -2.34 -3.25
N TYR A 111 12.81 -2.56 -2.10
CA TYR A 111 13.03 -3.71 -1.23
C TYR A 111 11.79 -4.57 -1.19
N GLU A 112 11.92 -5.87 -1.36
CA GLU A 112 10.79 -6.78 -1.23
C GLU A 112 10.66 -7.29 0.20
N PHE A 113 9.42 -7.46 0.65
CA PHE A 113 9.09 -8.18 1.88
C PHE A 113 8.09 -9.28 1.56
N THR A 114 8.26 -10.42 2.19
CA THR A 114 7.46 -11.61 1.92
C THR A 114 6.97 -12.24 3.21
N CYS A 115 6.02 -13.16 3.10
CA CYS A 115 5.73 -14.05 4.22
C CYS A 115 6.82 -15.12 4.37
N GLY A 116 6.82 -15.87 5.48
CA GLY A 116 7.77 -16.97 5.72
C GLY A 116 7.79 -18.03 4.60
N MET A 117 6.65 -18.25 3.93
CA MET A 117 6.53 -19.18 2.79
C MET A 117 6.78 -18.53 1.41
N SER A 118 7.16 -17.25 1.35
CA SER A 118 7.42 -16.50 0.09
C SER A 118 6.25 -16.42 -0.91
N MET A 119 5.02 -16.75 -0.46
CA MET A 119 3.80 -16.67 -1.28
C MET A 119 3.26 -15.24 -1.35
N LEU A 120 3.02 -14.62 -0.18
CA LEU A 120 2.60 -13.23 -0.10
C LEU A 120 3.81 -12.34 -0.27
N ARG A 121 3.68 -11.30 -1.10
CA ARG A 121 4.76 -10.36 -1.40
C ARG A 121 4.25 -8.93 -1.35
N GLY A 122 5.08 -8.05 -0.82
CA GLY A 122 4.92 -6.62 -0.90
C GLY A 122 6.26 -5.96 -1.24
N SER A 123 6.20 -4.71 -1.64
CA SER A 123 7.36 -3.91 -2.03
C SER A 123 7.41 -2.61 -1.22
N LEU A 124 8.58 -2.35 -0.65
CA LEU A 124 8.95 -1.11 0.01
C LEU A 124 9.76 -0.30 -1.00
N VAL A 125 9.17 0.78 -1.49
CA VAL A 125 9.84 1.70 -2.41
C VAL A 125 10.42 2.84 -1.59
N VAL A 126 11.74 2.88 -1.47
CA VAL A 126 12.46 3.95 -0.77
C VAL A 126 12.89 4.98 -1.80
N GLU A 127 12.29 6.15 -1.77
CA GLU A 127 12.58 7.26 -2.68
C GLU A 127 13.44 8.31 -1.97
N ASP A 128 14.36 8.94 -2.69
CA ASP A 128 15.11 10.06 -2.15
C ASP A 128 14.19 11.29 -2.05
N ALA A 129 14.24 12.01 -0.93
CA ALA A 129 13.51 13.27 -0.78
C ALA A 129 14.30 14.39 -1.47
N ARG A 130 14.36 14.34 -2.80
CA ARG A 130 15.03 15.37 -3.60
C ARG A 130 14.23 16.65 -3.70
#